data_AF-A0A2G9XI98-F1
#
_entry.id   AF-A0A2G9XI98-F1
#
_cell.length_a   1.000
_cell.length_b   1.000
_cell.length_c   1.000
_cell.angle_alpha   90.00
_cell.angle_beta   90.00
_cell.angle_gamma   90.00
#
_symmetry.space_group_name_H-M   'P 1'
#
loop_
_entity.id
_entity.type
_entity.pdbx_description
1 polymer ?
#
loop_
_entity_poly.entity_id
_entity_poly.type
_entity_poly.pdbx_seq_one_letter_code
_entity_poly.pdbx_strand_id
1 'polypeptide(L)'
;MVDKDYYRGYYENILRARDVAMYCRVSKSTVIKWISDGRLKAFRLPSGHYRIDKEDFRAFLERYAMPIKEELFGSESEKEGGEK
;
A
#
# COMPACT_ATOMS: atom_id res chain seq x y z
N MET A 1 -3.92 24.96 -9.55
CA MET A 1 -3.27 23.78 -10.16
C MET A 1 -2.59 23.02 -9.03
N VAL A 2 -2.92 21.74 -8.83
CA VAL A 2 -2.25 20.92 -7.82
C VAL A 2 -0.83 20.63 -8.33
N ASP A 3 0.18 20.87 -7.50
CA ASP A 3 1.58 20.75 -7.86
C ASP A 3 1.93 19.30 -8.31
N LYS A 4 2.90 19.13 -9.22
CA LYS A 4 3.33 17.81 -9.71
C LYS A 4 3.85 16.92 -8.58
N ASP A 5 4.41 17.50 -7.52
CA ASP A 5 4.93 16.77 -6.37
C ASP A 5 3.82 16.08 -5.56
N TYR A 6 2.60 16.65 -5.56
CA TYR A 6 1.43 16.02 -4.93
C TYR A 6 1.06 14.69 -5.61
N TYR A 7 1.04 14.67 -6.95
CA TYR A 7 0.73 13.44 -7.67
C TYR A 7 1.84 12.41 -7.52
N ARG A 8 3.11 12.83 -7.48
CA ARG A 8 4.24 11.94 -7.22
C ARG A 8 4.09 11.24 -5.87
N GLY A 9 3.87 11.98 -4.79
CA GLY A 9 3.67 11.40 -3.46
C GLY A 9 2.42 10.53 -3.37
N TYR A 10 1.33 10.90 -4.05
CA TYR A 10 0.13 10.06 -4.13
C TYR A 10 0.41 8.73 -4.83
N TYR A 11 1.13 8.72 -5.95
CA TYR A 11 1.46 7.49 -6.66
C TYR A 11 2.50 6.62 -5.94
N GLU A 12 3.36 7.20 -5.09
CA GLU A 12 4.32 6.47 -4.26
C GLU A 12 3.64 5.63 -3.16
N ASN A 13 2.44 6.00 -2.75
CA ASN A 13 1.68 5.31 -1.70
C ASN A 13 0.71 4.26 -2.23
N ILE A 14 0.73 3.98 -3.53
CA ILE A 14 -0.22 3.07 -4.18
C ILE A 14 0.45 1.79 -4.66
N LEU A 15 -0.01 0.65 -4.11
CA LEU A 15 0.42 -0.69 -4.47
C LEU A 15 -0.51 -1.34 -5.49
N ARG A 16 0.04 -2.22 -6.32
CA ARG A 16 -0.74 -3.11 -7.21
C ARG A 16 -1.00 -4.43 -6.47
N ALA A 17 -2.06 -5.13 -6.86
CA ALA A 17 -2.36 -6.45 -6.30
C ALA A 17 -1.23 -7.49 -6.49
N ARG A 18 -0.38 -7.32 -7.52
CA ARG A 18 0.82 -8.16 -7.72
C ARG A 18 1.88 -7.88 -6.64
N ASP A 19 2.09 -6.63 -6.28
CA ASP A 19 3.12 -6.23 -5.31
C ASP A 19 2.75 -6.79 -3.93
N VAL A 20 1.47 -6.67 -3.55
CA VAL A 20 0.93 -7.29 -2.33
C VAL A 20 1.06 -8.82 -2.36
N ALA A 21 0.76 -9.46 -3.50
CA ALA A 21 0.90 -10.90 -3.64
C ALA A 21 2.36 -11.36 -3.44
N MET A 22 3.31 -10.64 -4.04
CA MET A 22 4.74 -10.90 -3.89
C MET A 22 5.21 -10.69 -2.45
N TYR A 23 4.76 -9.62 -1.80
CA TYR A 23 5.08 -9.32 -0.41
C TYR A 23 4.62 -10.45 0.52
N CYS A 24 3.36 -10.86 0.40
CA CYS A 24 2.75 -11.91 1.24
C CYS A 24 3.10 -13.34 0.80
N ARG A 25 3.84 -13.52 -0.31
CA ARG A 25 4.14 -14.85 -0.90
C ARG A 25 2.89 -15.68 -1.22
N VAL A 26 1.84 -15.01 -1.71
CA VAL A 26 0.58 -15.64 -2.11
C VAL A 26 0.30 -15.44 -3.61
N SER A 27 -0.74 -16.11 -4.13
CA SER A 27 -1.19 -15.87 -5.50
C SER A 27 -1.92 -14.51 -5.63
N LYS A 28 -1.90 -13.91 -6.81
CA LYS A 28 -2.71 -12.72 -7.12
C LYS A 28 -4.20 -12.97 -6.90
N SER A 29 -4.69 -14.18 -7.19
CA SER A 29 -6.08 -14.58 -6.97
C SER A 29 -6.47 -14.54 -5.49
N THR A 30 -5.55 -14.90 -4.60
CA THR A 30 -5.73 -14.79 -3.15
C THR A 30 -5.93 -13.34 -2.72
N VAL A 31 -5.13 -12.42 -3.25
CA VAL A 31 -5.26 -10.98 -2.97
C VAL A 31 -6.59 -10.43 -3.50
N ILE A 32 -6.98 -10.81 -4.72
CA ILE A 32 -8.29 -10.43 -5.28
C ILE A 32 -9.42 -10.93 -4.38
N LYS A 33 -9.31 -12.14 -3.84
CA LYS A 33 -10.30 -12.68 -2.91
C LYS A 33 -10.37 -11.88 -1.60
N TRP A 34 -9.23 -11.47 -1.04
CA TRP A 34 -9.25 -10.58 0.13
C TRP A 34 -9.95 -9.24 -0.17
N ILE A 35 -9.77 -8.70 -1.38
CA ILE A 35 -10.45 -7.48 -1.81
C ILE A 35 -11.97 -7.72 -1.99
N SER A 36 -12.36 -8.80 -2.67
CA SER A 36 -13.79 -9.11 -2.90
C SER A 36 -14.54 -9.40 -1.60
N ASP A 37 -13.85 -10.02 -0.64
CA ASP A 37 -14.40 -10.36 0.67
C ASP A 37 -14.39 -9.14 1.63
N GLY A 38 -13.94 -7.96 1.17
CA GLY A 38 -13.86 -6.74 1.98
C GLY A 38 -12.80 -6.78 3.08
N ARG A 39 -11.89 -7.76 3.03
CA ARG A 39 -10.81 -7.93 4.02
C ARG A 39 -9.66 -6.95 3.78
N LEU A 40 -9.36 -6.66 2.51
CA LEU A 40 -8.34 -5.71 2.07
C LEU A 40 -8.99 -4.60 1.24
N LYS A 41 -8.87 -3.36 1.69
CA LYS A 41 -9.44 -2.20 1.00
C LYS A 41 -8.63 -1.88 -0.27
N ALA A 42 -9.34 -1.63 -1.36
CA ALA A 42 -8.75 -1.30 -2.65
C ALA A 42 -9.77 -0.56 -3.53
N PHE A 43 -9.29 0.22 -4.49
CA PHE A 43 -10.14 0.76 -5.56
C PHE A 43 -9.84 0.08 -6.89
N ARG A 44 -10.90 -0.11 -7.69
CA ARG A 44 -10.84 -0.75 -9.00
C ARG A 44 -10.79 0.32 -10.08
N LEU A 45 -9.79 0.26 -10.95
CA LEU A 45 -9.69 1.08 -12.15
C LEU A 45 -10.68 0.58 -13.22
N PRO A 46 -11.12 1.43 -14.16
CA PRO A 46 -11.96 1.01 -15.28
C PRO A 46 -11.37 -0.15 -16.10
N SER A 47 -10.04 -0.28 -16.16
CA SER A 47 -9.34 -1.40 -16.81
C SER A 47 -9.43 -2.74 -16.06
N GLY A 48 -10.01 -2.76 -14.85
CA GLY A 48 -10.16 -3.95 -14.03
C GLY A 48 -8.97 -4.25 -13.08
N HIS A 49 -7.94 -3.40 -13.07
CA HIS A 49 -6.85 -3.51 -12.11
C HIS A 49 -7.19 -2.87 -10.76
N TYR A 50 -6.65 -3.43 -9.68
CA TYR A 50 -6.79 -2.87 -8.34
C TYR A 50 -5.59 -1.98 -7.98
N ARG A 51 -5.88 -1.00 -7.12
CA ARG A 51 -4.93 -0.16 -6.42
C ARG A 51 -5.23 -0.21 -4.93
N ILE A 52 -4.19 -0.39 -4.15
CA ILE A 52 -4.26 -0.62 -2.71
C ILE A 52 -3.38 0.45 -2.09
N ASP A 53 -3.94 1.21 -1.16
CA ASP A 53 -3.16 2.20 -0.43
C ASP A 53 -2.19 1.50 0.54
N LYS A 54 -0.97 2.02 0.69
CA LYS A 54 0.03 1.46 1.62
C LYS A 54 -0.49 1.46 3.05
N GLU A 55 -1.23 2.48 3.49
CA GLU A 55 -1.80 2.54 4.85
C GLU A 55 -2.88 1.48 5.04
N ASP A 56 -3.79 1.34 4.05
CA ASP A 56 -4.81 0.28 4.07
C ASP A 56 -4.15 -1.12 4.08
N PHE A 57 -3.05 -1.30 3.35
CA PHE A 57 -2.29 -2.55 3.35
C PHE A 57 -1.58 -2.81 4.68
N ARG A 58 -0.98 -1.78 5.30
CA ARG A 58 -0.37 -1.89 6.63
C ARG A 58 -1.40 -2.32 7.67
N ALA A 59 -2.55 -1.65 7.71
CA ALA A 59 -3.64 -2.00 8.63
C ALA A 59 -4.14 -3.43 8.42
N PHE A 60 -4.18 -3.90 7.16
CA PHE A 60 -4.48 -5.29 6.84
C PHE A 60 -3.42 -6.25 7.42
N LEU A 61 -2.13 -5.97 7.27
CA LEU A 61 -1.07 -6.80 7.84
C LEU A 61 -1.16 -6.88 9.36
N GLU A 62 -1.35 -5.74 10.03
CA GLU A 62 -1.51 -5.63 11.48
C GLU A 62 -2.71 -6.44 11.98
N ARG A 63 -3.88 -6.28 11.33
CA ARG A 63 -5.13 -6.98 11.68
C ARG A 63 -4.98 -8.50 11.66
N TYR A 64 -4.17 -9.04 10.76
CA TYR A 64 -3.97 -10.48 10.60
C TYR A 64 -2.63 -10.96 11.16
N ALA A 65 -1.92 -10.13 11.96
CA ALA A 65 -0.62 -10.43 12.55
C ALA A 65 0.42 -10.94 11.53
N MET A 66 0.43 -10.34 10.33
CA MET A 66 1.39 -10.65 9.28
C MET A 66 2.67 -9.82 9.44
N PRO A 67 3.84 -10.33 9.00
CA PRO A 67 5.10 -9.60 9.07
C PRO A 67 5.06 -8.25 8.33
N ILE A 68 5.55 -7.20 8.98
CA ILE A 68 5.66 -5.85 8.43
C ILE A 68 7.13 -5.55 8.17
N LYS A 69 7.46 -5.18 6.93
CA LYS A 69 8.78 -4.70 6.53
C LYS A 69 8.69 -3.20 6.42
N GLU A 70 9.31 -2.50 7.37
CA GLU A 70 9.29 -1.04 7.41
C GLU A 70 9.83 -0.40 6.12
N GLU A 71 10.72 -1.07 5.38
CA GLU A 71 11.20 -0.63 4.06
C GLU A 71 10.08 -0.34 3.04
N LEU A 72 8.93 -1.00 3.16
CA LEU A 72 7.79 -0.79 2.26
C LEU A 72 6.96 0.45 2.65
N PHE A 73 6.95 0.78 3.94
CA PHE A 73 6.10 1.80 4.57
C PHE A 73 6.88 3.04 5.03
N GLY A 74 8.21 3.00 4.98
CA GLY A 74 9.08 4.06 5.43
C GLY A 74 8.98 5.31 4.56
N SER A 75 8.72 6.43 5.21
CA SER A 75 9.01 7.77 4.71
C SER A 75 10.47 8.11 5.02
N GLU A 76 11.20 8.67 4.06
CA GLU A 76 12.36 9.52 4.36
C GLU A 76 11.89 10.72 5.19
N SER A 77 11.76 10.52 6.50
CA SER A 77 11.51 11.58 7.47
C SER A 77 12.47 11.43 8.65
N GLU A 78 13.77 11.35 8.32
CA GLU A 78 14.78 12.10 9.07
C GLU A 78 14.97 13.43 8.33
N LYS A 79 14.17 14.44 8.66
CA LYS A 79 14.58 15.83 8.51
C LYS A 79 14.54 16.48 9.88
N GLU A 80 15.75 16.70 10.39
CA GLU A 80 16.16 17.70 11.39
C GLU A 80 15.37 17.65 12.71
N GLY A 81 15.94 17.08 13.77
CA GLY A 81 17.10 17.70 14.39
C GLY A 81 16.66 18.94 15.16
N GLY A 82 15.85 18.75 16.20
CA GLY A 82 15.85 19.68 17.31
C GLY A 82 17.22 19.66 17.95
N GLU A 83 18.06 20.62 17.63
CA GLU A 83 19.20 21.00 18.45
C GLU A 83 19.22 22.52 18.62
N LYS A 84 19.60 22.89 19.84
CA LYS A 84 19.34 24.16 20.54
C LYS A 84 20.03 25.38 19.94
#